data_AF-A0A2N0ZS38-F1
#
_entry.id   AF-A0A2N0ZS38-F1
#
_cell.length_a   1.000
_cell.length_b   1.000
_cell.length_c   1.000
_cell.angle_alpha   90.00
_cell.angle_beta   90.00
_cell.angle_gamma   90.00
#
_symmetry.space_group_name_H-M   'P 1'
#
loop_
_entity.id
_entity.type
_entity.pdbx_description
1 polymer ?
#
loop_
_entity_poly.entity_id
_entity_poly.type
_entity_poly.pdbx_seq_one_letter_code
_entity_poly.pdbx_strand_id
1 'polypeptide(L)'
;MATHAQHNANRFAQSSEHLADYNKDDYQHSIRDLEPSLDSLMNNGHTPEPLRVNVERVVRQYFAMLGDEIPTDLYELILKQIEEPLLSVVLEQTRGNQTKCAQILGLNRGTLRKKLKTYNLM
;
A
#
# COMPACT_ATOMS: atom_id res chain seq x y z
N MET A 1 -18.25 23.84 -0.28
CA MET A 1 -17.50 23.81 1.00
C MET A 1 -17.21 22.35 1.32
N ALA A 2 -15.97 21.88 1.14
CA ALA A 2 -15.60 20.54 1.55
C ALA A 2 -15.50 20.52 3.09
N THR A 3 -16.16 19.55 3.74
CA THR A 3 -16.17 19.38 5.19
C THR A 3 -14.75 19.09 5.71
N HIS A 4 -14.45 19.46 6.95
CA HIS A 4 -13.14 19.20 7.56
C HIS A 4 -12.77 17.70 7.54
N ALA A 5 -13.76 16.81 7.64
CA ALA A 5 -13.63 15.37 7.41
C ALA A 5 -13.00 15.00 6.04
N GLN A 6 -13.46 15.62 4.95
CA GLN A 6 -12.92 15.38 3.60
C GLN A 6 -11.46 15.87 3.48
N HIS A 7 -11.13 16.97 4.15
CA HIS A 7 -9.78 17.54 4.15
C HIS A 7 -8.78 16.66 4.91
N ASN A 8 -9.18 16.09 6.05
CA ASN A 8 -8.32 15.18 6.83
C ASN A 8 -8.14 13.81 6.15
N ALA A 9 -9.16 13.28 5.48
CA ALA A 9 -9.05 12.06 4.68
C ALA A 9 -8.06 12.21 3.50
N ASN A 10 -8.08 13.37 2.83
CA ASN A 10 -7.13 13.66 1.76
C ASN A 10 -5.70 13.83 2.27
N ARG A 11 -5.50 14.45 3.45
CA ARG A 11 -4.17 14.60 4.07
C ARG A 11 -3.58 13.26 4.54
N PHE A 12 -4.42 12.36 5.03
CA PHE A 12 -4.02 10.98 5.37
C PHE A 12 -3.60 10.19 4.12
N ALA A 13 -4.31 10.36 2.99
CA ALA A 13 -3.98 9.68 1.74
C ALA A 13 -2.77 10.28 1.00
N GLN A 14 -2.43 11.56 1.21
CA GLN A 14 -1.37 12.29 0.49
C GLN A 14 -0.04 12.41 1.25
N SER A 15 0.06 11.88 2.48
CA SER A 15 1.31 11.95 3.28
C SER A 15 2.27 10.79 3.00
N SER A 16 2.45 10.47 1.72
CA SER A 16 3.59 9.70 1.22
C SER A 16 4.17 10.49 0.07
N GLU A 17 5.45 10.84 0.18
CA GLU A 17 6.20 11.54 -0.87
C GLU A 17 5.92 10.93 -2.24
N HIS A 18 5.75 11.81 -3.21
CA HIS A 18 5.31 11.52 -4.57
C HIS A 18 6.25 10.50 -5.24
N LEU A 19 5.89 9.21 -5.22
CA LEU A 19 6.66 8.10 -5.78
C LEU A 19 6.81 8.15 -7.33
N ALA A 20 6.20 9.13 -7.99
CA ALA A 20 6.17 9.22 -9.46
C ALA A 20 7.49 9.72 -10.08
N ASP A 21 8.46 10.17 -9.28
CA ASP A 21 9.77 10.65 -9.75
C ASP A 21 10.88 9.57 -9.66
N TYR A 22 10.50 8.31 -9.41
CA TYR A 22 11.47 7.23 -9.23
C TYR A 22 12.14 6.83 -10.56
N ASN A 23 13.44 7.06 -10.67
CA ASN A 23 14.26 6.68 -11.82
C ASN A 23 14.50 5.16 -11.83
N LYS A 24 14.05 4.49 -12.91
CA LYS A 24 13.91 3.02 -13.00
C LYS A 24 15.22 2.23 -12.85
N ASP A 25 16.35 2.87 -13.09
CA ASP A 25 17.68 2.27 -13.04
C ASP A 25 18.28 2.27 -11.61
N ASP A 26 17.83 3.16 -10.72
CA ASP A 26 18.32 3.24 -9.35
C ASP A 26 17.75 2.11 -8.45
N TYR A 27 16.57 1.55 -8.78
CA TYR A 27 15.95 0.46 -7.99
C TYR A 27 16.76 -0.83 -8.08
N GLN A 28 17.27 -1.14 -9.28
CA GLN A 28 18.01 -2.37 -9.53
C GLN A 28 19.36 -2.41 -8.80
N HIS A 29 20.00 -1.25 -8.56
CA HIS A 29 21.21 -1.18 -7.74
C HIS A 29 20.87 -1.32 -6.25
N SER A 30 19.82 -0.64 -5.78
CA SER A 30 19.44 -0.70 -4.36
C SER A 30 19.03 -2.10 -3.87
N ILE A 31 18.38 -2.93 -4.71
CA ILE A 31 17.92 -4.27 -4.31
C ILE A 31 19.08 -5.25 -4.03
N ARG A 32 20.22 -5.11 -4.70
CA ARG A 32 21.40 -5.97 -4.43
C ARG A 32 22.15 -5.58 -3.16
N ASP A 33 22.07 -4.31 -2.76
CA ASP A 33 22.67 -3.79 -1.53
C ASP A 33 21.74 -3.93 -0.29
N LEU A 34 20.52 -4.48 -0.49
CA LEU A 34 19.51 -4.70 0.55
C LEU A 34 19.63 -6.07 1.27
N GLU A 35 20.40 -7.03 0.75
CA GLU A 35 20.56 -8.33 1.44
C GLU A 35 21.30 -8.22 2.80
N PRO A 36 22.38 -7.42 2.95
CA PRO A 36 23.04 -7.24 4.24
C PRO A 36 22.20 -6.47 5.27
N SER A 37 21.16 -5.76 4.85
CA SER A 37 20.35 -4.89 5.72
C SER A 37 19.10 -5.57 6.28
N LEU A 38 18.62 -6.67 5.70
CA LEU A 38 17.59 -7.51 6.31
C LEU A 38 18.08 -8.15 7.62
N ASP A 39 19.33 -8.63 7.65
CA ASP A 39 19.94 -9.16 8.87
C ASP A 39 20.09 -8.06 9.95
N SER A 40 20.46 -6.85 9.55
CA SER A 40 20.62 -5.71 10.48
C SER A 40 19.27 -5.20 11.04
N LEU A 41 18.18 -5.28 10.27
CA LEU A 41 16.81 -5.01 10.73
C LEU A 41 16.31 -6.07 11.73
N MET A 42 16.78 -7.31 11.60
CA MET A 42 16.46 -8.40 12.53
C MET A 42 17.33 -8.40 13.79
N ASN A 43 18.50 -7.75 13.76
CA ASN A 43 19.48 -7.73 14.86
C ASN A 43 19.26 -6.60 15.90
N ASN A 44 18.18 -5.83 15.77
CA ASN A 44 17.78 -4.76 16.71
C ASN A 44 16.56 -5.12 17.58
N GLY A 45 16.34 -6.40 17.90
CA GLY A 45 15.25 -6.83 18.80
C GLY A 45 13.82 -6.46 18.38
N HIS A 46 13.64 -5.79 17.25
CA HIS A 46 12.36 -5.41 16.66
C HIS A 46 11.98 -6.46 15.65
N THR A 47 11.29 -7.49 16.11
CA THR A 47 10.53 -8.34 15.20
C THR A 47 9.55 -7.45 14.44
N PRO A 48 9.53 -7.46 13.09
CA PRO A 48 8.59 -6.66 12.32
C PRO A 48 7.16 -6.91 12.80
N GLU A 49 6.45 -5.85 13.18
CA GLU A 49 5.09 -5.99 13.65
C GLU A 49 4.22 -6.63 12.56
N PRO A 50 3.35 -7.60 12.90
CA PRO A 50 2.45 -8.19 11.93
C PRO A 50 1.58 -7.13 11.24
N LEU A 51 1.25 -7.33 9.96
CA LEU A 51 0.41 -6.39 9.19
C LEU A 51 -0.89 -6.03 9.92
N ARG A 52 -1.53 -7.00 10.59
CA ARG A 52 -2.75 -6.77 11.39
C ARG A 52 -2.56 -5.70 12.47
N VAL A 53 -1.40 -5.68 13.13
CA VAL A 53 -1.08 -4.73 14.21
C VAL A 53 -0.87 -3.34 13.62
N ASN A 54 -0.16 -3.26 12.49
CA ASN A 54 0.02 -2.01 11.76
C ASN A 54 -1.31 -1.42 11.29
N VAL A 55 -2.20 -2.24 10.70
CA VAL A 55 -3.54 -1.78 10.26
C VAL A 55 -4.35 -1.29 11.45
N GLU A 56 -4.37 -2.03 12.56
CA GLU A 56 -5.08 -1.61 13.78
C GLU A 56 -4.56 -0.26 14.30
N ARG A 57 -3.24 -0.11 14.41
CA ARG A 57 -2.59 1.12 14.86
C ARG A 57 -2.97 2.32 13.99
N VAL A 58 -2.91 2.15 12.67
CA VAL A 58 -3.24 3.19 11.70
C VAL A 58 -4.72 3.60 11.79
N VAL A 59 -5.65 2.64 11.90
CA VAL A 59 -7.08 2.94 12.03
C VAL A 59 -7.38 3.65 13.35
N ARG A 60 -6.76 3.24 14.46
CA ARG A 60 -6.90 3.93 15.76
C ARG A 60 -6.39 5.37 15.67
N GLN A 61 -5.25 5.58 15.04
CA GLN A 61 -4.69 6.91 14.83
C GLN A 61 -5.59 7.78 13.96
N TYR A 62 -6.19 7.21 12.90
CA TYR A 62 -7.15 7.91 12.05
C TYR A 62 -8.36 8.41 12.86
N PHE A 63 -8.97 7.56 13.69
CA PHE A 63 -10.07 8.01 14.56
C PHE A 63 -9.65 9.07 15.58
N ALA A 64 -8.45 8.96 16.15
CA ALA A 64 -7.93 9.98 17.07
C ALA A 64 -7.75 11.36 16.39
N MET A 65 -7.40 11.38 15.10
CA MET A 65 -7.30 12.62 14.31
C MET A 65 -8.66 13.19 13.91
N LEU A 66 -9.68 12.34 13.79
CA LEU A 66 -11.01 12.70 13.34
C LEU A 66 -11.86 13.35 14.46
N GLY A 67 -11.54 13.08 15.73
CA GLY A 67 -12.27 13.62 16.87
C GLY A 67 -13.70 13.06 16.92
N ASP A 68 -14.69 13.96 16.98
CA ASP A 68 -16.12 13.61 17.06
C ASP A 68 -16.80 13.44 15.69
N GLU A 69 -16.07 13.63 14.58
CA GLU A 69 -16.63 13.47 13.24
C GLU A 69 -16.75 11.97 12.87
N ILE A 70 -17.84 11.61 12.18
CA ILE A 70 -18.06 10.24 11.70
C ILE A 70 -17.49 10.13 10.27
N PRO A 71 -16.56 9.20 9.99
CA PRO A 71 -16.01 9.05 8.66
C PRO A 71 -17.00 8.33 7.74
N THR A 72 -17.07 8.75 6.48
CA THR A 72 -17.78 8.03 5.42
C THR A 72 -16.80 7.19 4.61
N ASP A 73 -17.23 6.02 4.15
CA ASP A 73 -16.48 5.14 3.24
C ASP A 73 -15.10 4.66 3.75
N LEU A 74 -14.90 4.62 5.08
CA LEU A 74 -13.63 4.20 5.69
C LEU A 74 -13.17 2.81 5.22
N TYR A 75 -14.11 1.88 5.01
CA TYR A 75 -13.80 0.55 4.48
C TYR A 75 -13.12 0.63 3.11
N GLU A 76 -13.66 1.41 2.18
CA GLU A 76 -13.06 1.57 0.85
C GLU A 76 -11.73 2.31 0.93
N LEU A 77 -11.63 3.32 1.80
CA LEU A 77 -10.38 4.07 2.01
C LEU A 77 -9.25 3.13 2.45
N ILE A 78 -9.48 2.32 3.48
CA ILE A 78 -8.48 1.37 3.98
C ILE A 78 -8.20 0.26 2.97
N LEU A 79 -9.24 -0.25 2.31
CA LEU A 79 -9.07 -1.31 1.30
C LEU A 79 -8.17 -0.86 0.15
N LYS A 80 -8.33 0.38 -0.34
CA LYS A 80 -7.47 0.94 -1.40
C LYS A 80 -6.00 1.01 -0.96
N GLN A 81 -5.74 1.49 0.26
CA GLN A 81 -4.38 1.59 0.83
C GLN A 81 -3.66 0.25 0.96
N ILE A 82 -4.42 -0.85 1.05
CA ILE A 82 -3.84 -2.21 1.15
C ILE A 82 -3.78 -2.89 -0.22
N GLU A 83 -4.84 -2.78 -1.02
CA GLU A 83 -4.93 -3.47 -2.30
C GLU A 83 -3.98 -2.92 -3.36
N GLU A 84 -3.83 -1.60 -3.46
CA GLU A 84 -2.95 -0.97 -4.45
C GLU A 84 -1.49 -1.43 -4.32
N PRO A 85 -0.82 -1.33 -3.14
CA PRO A 85 0.56 -1.79 -3.00
C PRO A 85 0.68 -3.32 -3.16
N LEU A 86 -0.30 -4.09 -2.70
CA LEU A 86 -0.31 -5.55 -2.90
C LEU A 86 -0.32 -5.91 -4.39
N LEU A 87 -1.18 -5.26 -5.17
CA LEU A 87 -1.29 -5.48 -6.62
C LEU A 87 -0.04 -5.03 -7.35
N SER A 88 0.50 -3.86 -7.01
CA SER A 88 1.71 -3.30 -7.60
C SER A 88 2.90 -4.24 -7.44
N VAL A 89 3.21 -4.66 -6.20
CA VAL A 89 4.36 -5.53 -5.88
C VAL A 89 4.24 -6.87 -6.58
N VAL A 90 3.05 -7.50 -6.59
CA VAL A 90 2.89 -8.80 -7.25
C VAL A 90 2.96 -8.67 -8.78
N LEU A 91 2.40 -7.61 -9.36
CA LEU A 91 2.49 -7.36 -10.80
C LEU A 91 3.95 -7.13 -11.23
N GLU A 92 4.73 -6.40 -10.44
CA GLU A 92 6.17 -6.23 -10.65
C GLU A 92 6.92 -7.56 -10.55
N GLN A 93 6.65 -8.34 -9.50
CA GLN A 93 7.29 -9.64 -9.28
C GLN A 93 6.97 -10.64 -10.41
N THR A 94 5.84 -10.48 -11.09
CA THR A 94 5.50 -11.26 -12.28
C THR A 94 5.90 -10.59 -13.59
N ARG A 95 6.63 -9.48 -13.55
CA ARG A 95 7.08 -8.68 -14.71
C ARG A 95 5.93 -8.31 -15.65
N GLY A 96 4.80 -7.90 -15.07
CA GLY A 96 3.59 -7.55 -15.81
C GLY A 96 2.75 -8.75 -16.28
N ASN A 97 3.15 -9.99 -15.99
CA ASN A 97 2.36 -11.17 -16.35
C ASN A 97 1.12 -11.28 -15.44
N GLN A 98 -0.01 -10.81 -15.95
CA GLN A 98 -1.28 -10.79 -15.24
C GLN A 98 -1.83 -12.19 -14.93
N THR A 99 -1.57 -13.19 -15.78
CA THR A 99 -2.03 -14.56 -15.50
C THR A 99 -1.31 -15.13 -14.29
N LYS A 100 0.01 -14.94 -14.21
CA LYS A 100 0.81 -15.36 -13.05
C LYS A 100 0.46 -14.55 -11.81
N CYS A 101 0.23 -13.24 -11.95
CA CYS A 101 -0.19 -12.36 -10.85
C CYS A 101 -1.53 -12.83 -10.26
N ALA A 102 -2.51 -13.14 -11.12
CA ALA A 102 -3.81 -13.66 -10.71
C ALA A 102 -3.70 -15.00 -9.97
N GLN A 103 -2.81 -15.89 -10.42
CA GLN A 103 -2.53 -17.16 -9.74
C GLN A 103 -1.91 -16.95 -8.36
N ILE A 104 -0.91 -16.08 -8.22
CA ILE A 104 -0.26 -15.77 -6.94
C ILE A 104 -1.28 -15.17 -5.95
N LEU A 105 -2.13 -14.26 -6.42
CA LEU A 105 -3.14 -13.59 -5.59
C LEU A 105 -4.38 -14.45 -5.35
N GLY A 106 -4.52 -15.60 -6.01
CA GLY A 106 -5.73 -16.43 -5.93
C GLY A 106 -6.98 -15.76 -6.51
N LEU A 107 -6.82 -14.85 -7.48
CA LEU A 107 -7.90 -14.09 -8.09
C LEU A 107 -8.28 -14.65 -9.46
N ASN A 108 -9.55 -14.51 -9.83
CA ASN A 108 -9.94 -14.65 -11.23
C ASN A 108 -9.27 -13.52 -12.06
N ARG A 109 -8.75 -13.85 -13.25
CA ARG A 109 -8.10 -12.89 -14.16
C ARG A 109 -8.99 -11.68 -14.48
N GLY A 110 -10.29 -11.87 -14.65
CA GLY A 110 -11.25 -10.78 -14.88
C GLY A 110 -11.33 -9.81 -13.70
N THR A 111 -11.30 -10.35 -12.48
CA THR A 111 -11.26 -9.55 -11.24
C THR A 111 -9.95 -8.80 -11.11
N LEU A 112 -8.80 -9.47 -11.33
CA LEU A 112 -7.49 -8.81 -11.31
C LEU A 112 -7.46 -7.64 -12.29
N ARG A 113 -7.89 -7.86 -13.55
CA ARG A 113 -7.87 -6.81 -14.58
C ARG A 113 -8.73 -5.59 -14.19
N LYS A 114 -9.90 -5.82 -13.59
CA LYS A 114 -10.75 -4.72 -13.09
C LYS A 114 -10.02 -3.93 -12.00
N LYS A 115 -9.42 -4.63 -11.02
CA LYS A 115 -8.66 -3.98 -9.94
C LYS A 115 -7.45 -3.20 -10.46
N LEU A 116 -6.66 -3.76 -11.37
CA LEU A 116 -5.51 -3.05 -11.97
C LEU A 116 -5.94 -1.75 -12.67
N LYS A 117 -7.09 -1.74 -13.36
CA LYS A 117 -7.66 -0.51 -13.94
C LYS A 117 -8.10 0.49 -12.88
N THR A 118 -8.74 0.03 -11.79
CA THR A 118 -9.18 0.90 -10.68
C THR A 118 -8.02 1.68 -10.07
N TYR A 119 -6.83 1.07 -10.01
CA TYR A 119 -5.61 1.67 -9.44
C TYR A 119 -4.63 2.23 -10.49
N ASN A 120 -5.04 2.35 -11.76
CA ASN A 120 -4.19 2.85 -12.85
C ASN A 120 -2.86 2.10 -13.04
N LEU A 121 -2.85 0.78 -12.80
CA LEU A 121 -1.69 -0.10 -12.97
C LEU A 121 -1.66 -0.82 -14.33
N MET A 122 -2.61 -0.51 -15.23
CA MET A 122 -2.75 -1.08 -16.58
C MET A 122 -3.43 -0.13 -17.54
#